data_AF-A0A085WB69-F1
#
_entry.id   AF-A0A085WB69-F1
#
_cell.length_a   1.000
_cell.length_b   1.000
_cell.length_c   1.000
_cell.angle_alpha   90.00
_cell.angle_beta   90.00
_cell.angle_gamma   90.00
#
_symmetry.space_group_name_H-M   'P 1'
#
loop_
_entity.id
_entity.type
_entity.pdbx_description
1 polymer ?
#
loop_
_entity_poly.entity_id
_entity_poly.type
_entity_poly.pdbx_seq_one_letter_code
_entity_poly.pdbx_strand_id
1 'polypeptide(L)'
;MQRLARTLFVSLGLLLALPSVARADGLGTISYGDNCWGSGADADRDGLNDDCEYQLAYWFMPKLWFDSGESGFDRRPYYSVKNLSFSTRTVQIFYLDTFYDDTGVTTGHDGDPEFQLFELHYSAGRWYLDWAYLSAHRKSSCDSSAWYQYNQLEYDTSDTRNGYRGWPTLYVAEDKHATYNNLSTCDAGCLLQDYCSRTTVQFLDTTDRLVSRNVGSRTVQLINSVVLNGKTERILDDAPFKGWDDQWYRPNSEGYGRHLIDFGF
;
A
#
# COMPACT_ATOMS: atom_id res chain seq x y z
N MET A 1 10.53 81.38 3.18
CA MET A 1 10.83 80.45 4.29
C MET A 1 9.79 79.34 4.33
N GLN A 2 10.22 78.13 3.94
CA GLN A 2 9.88 76.80 4.50
C GLN A 2 8.40 76.33 4.46
N ARG A 3 8.04 75.50 3.48
CA ARG A 3 8.05 74.01 3.48
C ARG A 3 6.71 73.42 3.97
N LEU A 4 5.78 73.21 3.02
CA LEU A 4 4.63 72.32 3.17
C LEU A 4 5.11 70.87 2.95
N ALA A 5 5.25 70.11 4.03
CA ALA A 5 5.58 68.70 3.98
C ALA A 5 4.33 67.88 3.62
N ARG A 6 4.36 67.22 2.45
CA ARG A 6 3.42 66.16 2.09
C ARG A 6 3.82 64.89 2.83
N THR A 7 3.06 64.52 3.84
CA THR A 7 3.21 63.23 4.53
C THR A 7 2.49 62.16 3.70
N LEU A 8 3.25 61.38 2.94
CA LEU A 8 2.76 60.21 2.23
C LEU A 8 2.76 59.05 3.23
N PHE A 9 1.59 58.67 3.75
CA PHE A 9 1.44 57.42 4.49
C PHE A 9 1.39 56.27 3.48
N VAL A 10 2.55 55.64 3.25
CA VAL A 10 2.60 54.31 2.64
C VAL A 10 2.33 53.31 3.77
N SER A 11 1.08 52.89 3.90
CA SER A 11 0.72 51.74 4.71
C SER A 11 1.28 50.48 4.04
N LEU A 12 2.46 50.06 4.51
CA LEU A 12 3.07 48.79 4.19
C LEU A 12 2.17 47.69 4.79
N GLY A 13 1.27 47.16 3.96
CA GLY A 13 0.45 45.99 4.27
C GLY A 13 1.35 44.77 4.40
N LEU A 14 1.92 44.56 5.59
CA LEU A 14 2.54 43.31 5.96
C LEU A 14 1.40 42.31 6.24
N LEU A 15 0.86 41.73 5.18
CA LEU A 15 0.14 40.47 5.26
C LEU A 15 1.15 39.44 5.76
N LEU A 16 1.21 39.28 7.08
CA LEU A 16 1.71 38.07 7.70
C LEU A 16 0.84 36.95 7.15
N ALA A 17 1.33 36.28 6.10
CA ALA A 17 0.90 34.94 5.79
C ALA A 17 1.23 34.13 7.05
N LEU A 18 0.26 34.02 7.96
CA LEU A 18 0.31 33.02 9.00
C LEU A 18 0.54 31.71 8.26
N PRO A 19 1.63 30.97 8.53
CA PRO A 19 1.71 29.61 8.03
C PRO A 19 0.42 28.94 8.49
N SER A 20 -0.35 28.44 7.53
CA SER A 20 -1.49 27.58 7.81
C SER A 20 -1.05 26.61 8.89
N VAL A 21 -1.76 26.62 10.03
CA VAL A 21 -1.51 25.70 11.14
C VAL A 21 -1.29 24.32 10.53
N ALA A 22 -0.10 23.76 10.72
CA ALA A 22 0.31 22.50 10.14
C ALA A 22 -0.81 21.49 10.38
N ARG A 23 -1.49 21.08 9.31
CA ARG A 23 -2.72 20.34 9.42
C ARG A 23 -2.42 18.94 9.98
N ALA A 24 -3.22 18.51 10.95
CA ALA A 24 -3.27 17.13 11.38
C ALA A 24 -3.95 16.31 10.28
N ASP A 25 -3.22 15.52 9.50
CA ASP A 25 -3.74 15.12 8.18
C ASP A 25 -4.02 13.63 7.99
N GLY A 26 -3.88 12.76 9.00
CA GLY A 26 -4.38 11.38 8.91
C GLY A 26 -5.85 11.29 8.45
N LEU A 27 -6.35 10.15 8.01
CA LEU A 27 -7.69 10.06 7.45
C LEU A 27 -8.77 10.20 8.54
N GLY A 28 -9.55 11.28 8.47
CA GLY A 28 -10.70 11.54 9.35
C GLY A 28 -12.05 11.10 8.75
N THR A 29 -12.04 10.58 7.52
CA THR A 29 -13.24 10.07 6.82
C THR A 29 -13.71 8.73 7.37
N ILE A 30 -12.81 7.97 8.01
CA ILE A 30 -13.12 6.69 8.63
C ILE A 30 -13.57 6.95 10.06
N SER A 31 -14.88 7.07 10.27
CA SER A 31 -15.51 7.36 11.57
C SER A 31 -15.45 6.20 12.58
N TYR A 32 -14.98 5.03 12.16
CA TYR A 32 -15.16 3.76 12.87
C TYR A 32 -14.13 3.43 13.94
N GLY A 33 -13.16 4.30 14.25
CA GLY A 33 -12.05 3.93 15.13
C GLY A 33 -12.46 3.21 16.42
N ASP A 34 -13.42 3.72 17.18
CA ASP A 34 -13.90 3.05 18.39
C ASP A 34 -14.80 1.83 18.14
N ASN A 35 -15.45 1.76 16.97
CA ASN A 35 -16.38 0.70 16.58
C ASN A 35 -15.69 -0.48 15.88
N CYS A 36 -14.44 -0.31 15.43
CA CYS A 36 -13.66 -1.34 14.75
C CYS A 36 -13.50 -2.61 15.59
N TRP A 37 -13.42 -2.45 16.92
CA TRP A 37 -13.31 -3.54 17.89
C TRP A 37 -14.66 -3.88 18.56
N GLY A 38 -15.78 -3.50 17.94
CA GLY A 38 -17.14 -3.66 18.46
C GLY A 38 -17.81 -4.98 18.10
N SER A 39 -19.12 -5.10 18.36
CA SER A 39 -19.92 -6.32 18.16
C SER A 39 -20.40 -6.53 16.72
N GLY A 40 -19.61 -6.14 15.72
CA GLY A 40 -19.93 -6.29 14.30
C GLY A 40 -19.83 -7.73 13.80
N ALA A 41 -20.01 -7.91 12.49
CA ALA A 41 -19.59 -9.16 11.85
C ALA A 41 -18.06 -9.23 11.87
N ASP A 42 -17.53 -10.37 12.27
CA ASP A 42 -16.09 -10.66 12.37
C ASP A 42 -15.95 -12.12 11.90
N ALA A 43 -15.84 -12.28 10.58
CA ALA A 43 -15.94 -13.56 9.92
C ALA A 43 -14.71 -14.43 10.19
N ASP A 44 -13.53 -13.82 10.28
CA ASP A 44 -12.26 -14.50 10.52
C ASP A 44 -11.83 -14.53 12.00
N ARG A 45 -12.65 -13.94 12.87
CA ARG A 45 -12.58 -14.00 14.35
C ARG A 45 -11.29 -13.42 14.90
N ASP A 46 -10.79 -12.39 14.25
CA ASP A 46 -9.53 -11.74 14.62
C ASP A 46 -9.72 -10.56 15.59
N GLY A 47 -10.99 -10.21 15.89
CA GLY A 47 -11.39 -9.15 16.79
C GLY A 47 -11.61 -7.80 16.13
N LEU A 48 -11.56 -7.73 14.80
CA LEU A 48 -11.98 -6.57 14.00
C LEU A 48 -13.29 -6.87 13.27
N ASN A 49 -14.12 -5.85 13.11
CA ASN A 49 -15.32 -5.96 12.30
C ASN A 49 -14.97 -5.93 10.80
N ASP A 50 -15.51 -6.86 10.01
CA ASP A 50 -15.36 -6.97 8.55
C ASP A 50 -15.55 -5.62 7.83
N ASP A 51 -16.55 -4.82 8.24
CA ASP A 51 -16.81 -3.50 7.66
C ASP A 51 -15.67 -2.52 7.95
N CYS A 52 -15.08 -2.60 9.15
CA CYS A 52 -13.93 -1.77 9.51
C CYS A 52 -12.69 -2.21 8.75
N GLU A 53 -12.42 -3.51 8.66
CA GLU A 53 -11.29 -4.04 7.89
C GLU A 53 -11.35 -3.53 6.44
N TYR A 54 -12.51 -3.67 5.79
CA TYR A 54 -12.71 -3.18 4.43
C TYR A 54 -12.48 -1.67 4.33
N GLN A 55 -13.04 -0.86 5.22
CA GLN A 55 -12.85 0.59 5.17
C GLN A 55 -11.39 0.99 5.37
N LEU A 56 -10.68 0.35 6.30
CA LEU A 56 -9.26 0.58 6.50
C LEU A 56 -8.46 0.24 5.24
N ALA A 57 -8.68 -0.95 4.69
CA ALA A 57 -8.03 -1.40 3.46
C ALA A 57 -8.35 -0.50 2.25
N TYR A 58 -9.61 -0.07 2.11
CA TYR A 58 -10.04 0.78 1.01
C TYR A 58 -9.39 2.17 1.08
N TRP A 59 -9.40 2.80 2.26
CA TRP A 59 -8.96 4.18 2.42
C TRP A 59 -7.44 4.33 2.52
N PHE A 60 -6.72 3.32 3.02
CA PHE A 60 -5.25 3.31 3.06
C PHE A 60 -4.60 2.63 1.87
N MET A 61 -5.40 2.18 0.90
CA MET A 61 -4.91 1.53 -0.31
C MET A 61 -3.87 2.41 -1.04
N PRO A 62 -2.65 1.90 -1.31
CA PRO A 62 -1.63 2.72 -1.94
C PRO A 62 -1.99 3.11 -3.38
N LYS A 63 -1.41 4.24 -3.81
CA LYS A 63 -1.26 4.55 -5.23
C LYS A 63 0.05 3.94 -5.71
N LEU A 64 0.04 3.38 -6.90
CA LEU A 64 1.18 2.79 -7.56
C LEU A 64 1.57 3.67 -8.75
N TRP A 65 2.80 4.16 -8.76
CA TRP A 65 3.48 4.69 -9.93
C TRP A 65 4.16 3.56 -10.65
N PHE A 66 3.83 3.39 -11.91
CA PHE A 66 4.46 2.43 -12.78
C PHE A 66 5.32 3.13 -13.83
N ASP A 67 6.34 2.39 -14.28
CA ASP A 67 7.20 2.82 -15.36
C ASP A 67 6.46 3.01 -16.69
N SER A 68 7.08 3.75 -17.61
CA SER A 68 6.63 3.92 -18.99
C SER A 68 6.73 2.66 -19.86
N GLY A 69 7.67 1.76 -19.55
CA GLY A 69 7.88 0.51 -20.28
C GLY A 69 7.10 -0.67 -19.71
N GLU A 70 6.43 -0.49 -18.56
CA GLU A 70 5.65 -1.53 -17.91
C GLU A 70 4.58 -2.09 -18.86
N SER A 71 4.49 -3.41 -18.89
CA SER A 71 3.67 -4.16 -19.84
C SER A 71 2.56 -5.00 -19.20
N GLY A 72 2.58 -5.17 -17.87
CA GLY A 72 1.73 -6.08 -17.10
C GLY A 72 1.09 -5.46 -15.85
N PHE A 73 0.40 -4.31 -15.98
CA PHE A 73 -0.23 -3.65 -14.82
C PHE A 73 -1.49 -4.35 -14.28
N ASP A 74 -2.11 -5.23 -15.07
CA ASP A 74 -3.39 -5.82 -14.69
C ASP A 74 -3.23 -6.80 -13.51
N ARG A 75 -4.11 -6.67 -12.51
CA ARG A 75 -3.94 -7.31 -11.20
C ARG A 75 -5.26 -7.56 -10.47
N ARG A 76 -5.22 -8.37 -9.41
CA ARG A 76 -6.40 -8.75 -8.62
C ARG A 76 -6.18 -8.66 -7.11
N PRO A 77 -5.92 -7.48 -6.55
CA PRO A 77 -5.39 -7.36 -5.21
C PRO A 77 -6.31 -7.95 -4.14
N TYR A 78 -5.71 -8.59 -3.14
CA TYR A 78 -6.36 -9.08 -1.93
C TYR A 78 -5.86 -8.33 -0.71
N TYR A 79 -6.57 -8.49 0.39
CA TYR A 79 -6.16 -7.87 1.65
C TYR A 79 -6.53 -8.71 2.85
N SER A 80 -5.94 -8.38 3.99
CA SER A 80 -6.38 -8.77 5.32
C SER A 80 -6.08 -7.60 6.25
N VAL A 81 -6.89 -7.39 7.28
CA VAL A 81 -6.57 -6.43 8.33
C VAL A 81 -6.52 -7.19 9.62
N LYS A 82 -5.52 -6.93 10.45
CA LYS A 82 -5.50 -7.49 11.79
C LYS A 82 -5.26 -6.47 12.86
N ASN A 83 -5.80 -6.77 14.03
CA ASN A 83 -5.48 -6.01 15.23
C ASN A 83 -4.06 -6.35 15.71
N LEU A 84 -3.19 -5.34 15.81
CA LEU A 84 -1.88 -5.49 16.46
C LEU A 84 -1.96 -5.26 17.97
N SER A 85 -2.79 -4.28 18.39
CA SER A 85 -2.91 -3.92 19.79
C SER A 85 -4.19 -3.12 20.05
N PHE A 86 -5.08 -3.69 20.86
CA PHE A 86 -6.30 -3.02 21.32
C PHE A 86 -6.00 -1.78 22.16
N SER A 87 -4.98 -1.85 23.04
CA SER A 87 -4.65 -0.75 23.96
C SER A 87 -4.10 0.48 23.26
N THR A 88 -3.35 0.28 22.17
CA THR A 88 -2.77 1.38 21.38
C THR A 88 -3.57 1.68 20.13
N ARG A 89 -4.66 0.93 19.88
CA ARG A 89 -5.54 1.07 18.72
C ARG A 89 -4.76 1.00 17.41
N THR A 90 -3.90 -0.01 17.33
CA THR A 90 -3.00 -0.23 16.21
C THR A 90 -3.46 -1.46 15.44
N VAL A 91 -3.55 -1.32 14.12
CA VAL A 91 -3.90 -2.38 13.18
C VAL A 91 -2.80 -2.51 12.14
N GLN A 92 -2.75 -3.66 11.48
CA GLN A 92 -1.88 -3.90 10.33
C GLN A 92 -2.74 -4.34 9.17
N ILE A 93 -2.67 -3.60 8.06
CA ILE A 93 -3.27 -4.00 6.80
C ILE A 93 -2.21 -4.74 6.01
N PHE A 94 -2.60 -5.86 5.43
CA PHE A 94 -1.83 -6.60 4.46
C PHE A 94 -2.48 -6.46 3.10
N TYR A 95 -1.71 -6.10 2.09
CA TYR A 95 -2.13 -6.06 0.69
C TYR A 95 -1.31 -7.05 -0.13
N LEU A 96 -1.99 -7.82 -0.95
CA LEU A 96 -1.42 -8.70 -1.96
C LEU A 96 -1.74 -8.09 -3.31
N ASP A 97 -0.76 -7.85 -4.16
CA ASP A 97 -1.05 -7.20 -5.44
C ASP A 97 -1.63 -8.17 -6.46
N THR A 98 -1.11 -9.40 -6.52
CA THR A 98 -1.51 -10.48 -7.45
C THR A 98 -1.66 -9.97 -8.88
N PHE A 99 -0.54 -9.57 -9.48
CA PHE A 99 -0.45 -9.25 -10.91
C PHE A 99 -0.75 -10.50 -11.75
N TYR A 100 -1.46 -10.34 -12.86
CA TYR A 100 -1.78 -11.47 -13.72
C TYR A 100 -0.57 -11.96 -14.53
N ASP A 101 0.35 -11.06 -14.87
CA ASP A 101 1.56 -11.34 -15.64
C ASP A 101 2.66 -10.44 -15.08
N ASP A 102 3.80 -11.02 -14.70
CA ASP A 102 5.05 -10.29 -14.53
C ASP A 102 5.97 -10.67 -15.69
N THR A 103 6.11 -9.73 -16.61
CA THR A 103 6.67 -9.95 -17.94
C THR A 103 8.20 -10.10 -17.91
N GLY A 104 8.89 -9.65 -16.85
CA GLY A 104 10.32 -9.86 -16.59
C GLY A 104 11.29 -9.40 -17.68
N VAL A 105 12.39 -8.75 -17.30
CA VAL A 105 13.45 -8.34 -18.25
C VAL A 105 14.13 -9.54 -19.00
N THR A 106 14.12 -10.74 -18.42
CA THR A 106 14.75 -11.95 -19.04
C THR A 106 14.03 -13.27 -18.77
N THR A 107 13.38 -13.40 -17.63
CA THR A 107 12.80 -14.66 -17.14
C THR A 107 11.46 -14.46 -16.46
N GLY A 108 10.68 -13.45 -16.91
CA GLY A 108 9.39 -13.07 -16.31
C GLY A 108 8.52 -14.26 -15.98
N HIS A 109 7.70 -14.13 -14.97
CA HIS A 109 6.86 -15.22 -14.50
C HIS A 109 5.50 -14.68 -14.11
N ASP A 110 4.46 -15.48 -14.30
CA ASP A 110 3.13 -15.11 -13.83
C ASP A 110 3.12 -15.12 -12.29
N GLY A 111 3.16 -13.93 -11.68
CA GLY A 111 3.00 -13.70 -10.26
C GLY A 111 4.29 -13.83 -9.45
N ASP A 112 4.85 -12.68 -9.07
CA ASP A 112 5.79 -12.60 -7.96
C ASP A 112 5.05 -12.34 -6.64
N PRO A 113 5.46 -12.94 -5.51
CA PRO A 113 4.83 -12.71 -4.22
C PRO A 113 5.25 -11.35 -3.65
N GLU A 114 4.82 -10.29 -4.32
CA GLU A 114 4.95 -8.92 -3.86
C GLU A 114 3.69 -8.51 -3.07
N PHE A 115 3.93 -7.86 -1.94
CA PHE A 115 2.94 -7.49 -0.94
C PHE A 115 3.39 -6.28 -0.13
N GLN A 116 2.43 -5.64 0.53
CA GLN A 116 2.70 -4.55 1.46
C GLN A 116 2.05 -4.80 2.82
N LEU A 117 2.68 -4.30 3.88
CA LEU A 117 2.08 -4.26 5.22
C LEU A 117 2.06 -2.83 5.73
N PHE A 118 0.87 -2.31 6.02
CA PHE A 118 0.70 -0.96 6.54
C PHE A 118 0.27 -1.02 7.99
N GLU A 119 1.09 -0.49 8.89
CA GLU A 119 0.72 -0.31 10.30
C GLU A 119 0.05 1.04 10.49
N LEU A 120 -1.18 0.99 10.98
CA LEU A 120 -1.99 2.16 11.23
C LEU A 120 -2.30 2.29 12.71
N HIS A 121 -2.39 3.53 13.20
CA HIS A 121 -2.94 3.80 14.52
C HIS A 121 -4.13 4.76 14.45
N TYR A 122 -5.09 4.56 15.34
CA TYR A 122 -6.21 5.49 15.54
C TYR A 122 -5.96 6.40 16.74
N SER A 123 -5.95 7.71 16.52
CA SER A 123 -5.81 8.71 17.58
C SER A 123 -6.59 9.98 17.23
N ALA A 124 -7.18 10.61 18.26
CA ALA A 124 -7.87 11.90 18.12
C ALA A 124 -8.89 11.98 16.96
N GLY A 125 -9.64 10.90 16.70
CA GLY A 125 -10.66 10.88 15.66
C GLY A 125 -10.15 10.59 14.25
N ARG A 126 -8.89 10.17 14.10
CA ARG A 126 -8.24 9.98 12.79
C ARG A 126 -7.38 8.74 12.78
N TRP A 127 -7.24 8.16 11.60
CA TRP A 127 -6.30 7.08 11.33
C TRP A 127 -5.03 7.61 10.70
N TYR A 128 -3.89 7.07 11.06
CA TYR A 128 -2.60 7.49 10.55
C TYR A 128 -1.79 6.27 10.12
N LEU A 129 -1.15 6.39 8.96
CA LEU A 129 -0.07 5.49 8.59
C LEU A 129 1.18 5.83 9.42
N ASP A 130 1.73 4.83 10.09
CA ASP A 130 3.00 4.92 10.84
C ASP A 130 4.14 4.29 10.08
N TRP A 131 3.91 3.08 9.57
CA TRP A 131 4.92 2.26 8.93
C TRP A 131 4.35 1.52 7.73
N ALA A 132 5.18 1.35 6.70
CA ALA A 132 4.92 0.48 5.58
C ALA A 132 6.09 -0.49 5.40
N TYR A 133 5.81 -1.80 5.38
CA TYR A 133 6.73 -2.80 4.87
C TYR A 133 6.45 -3.01 3.39
N LEU A 134 7.49 -2.97 2.57
CA LEU A 134 7.42 -3.27 1.15
C LEU A 134 8.29 -4.50 0.88
N SER A 135 7.77 -5.48 0.15
CA SER A 135 8.39 -6.81 0.00
C SER A 135 9.35 -6.95 -1.17
N ALA A 136 9.79 -5.84 -1.79
CA ALA A 136 10.60 -5.87 -3.01
C ALA A 136 11.68 -6.97 -2.96
N HIS A 137 11.55 -7.98 -3.83
CA HIS A 137 12.50 -9.09 -4.00
C HIS A 137 12.71 -9.97 -2.76
N ARG A 138 11.79 -9.97 -1.80
CA ARG A 138 11.98 -10.56 -0.48
C ARG A 138 12.41 -12.05 -0.54
N LYS A 139 13.44 -12.41 0.23
CA LYS A 139 14.10 -13.74 0.28
C LYS A 139 14.79 -14.18 -1.01
N SER A 140 14.90 -13.33 -2.03
CA SER A 140 15.71 -13.58 -3.22
C SER A 140 17.15 -13.06 -3.05
N SER A 141 18.01 -13.28 -4.04
CA SER A 141 19.35 -12.66 -4.10
C SER A 141 19.33 -11.15 -4.29
N CYS A 142 18.18 -10.57 -4.66
CA CYS A 142 17.97 -9.13 -4.85
C CYS A 142 17.14 -8.48 -3.74
N ASP A 143 16.94 -9.17 -2.60
CA ASP A 143 16.08 -8.71 -1.49
C ASP A 143 16.36 -7.24 -1.12
N SER A 144 15.35 -6.42 -1.38
CA SER A 144 15.31 -4.99 -1.11
C SER A 144 14.14 -4.65 -0.19
N SER A 145 13.60 -5.65 0.50
CA SER A 145 12.44 -5.51 1.36
C SER A 145 12.80 -4.75 2.65
N ALA A 146 11.93 -3.83 3.07
CA ALA A 146 12.22 -2.98 4.21
C ALA A 146 10.98 -2.35 4.82
N TRP A 147 11.11 -1.98 6.10
CA TRP A 147 10.17 -1.11 6.81
C TRP A 147 10.54 0.35 6.59
N TYR A 148 9.54 1.16 6.28
CA TYR A 148 9.65 2.61 6.09
C TYR A 148 8.70 3.33 7.03
N GLN A 149 9.21 4.33 7.74
CA GLN A 149 8.38 5.26 8.51
C GLN A 149 7.55 6.12 7.57
N TYR A 150 6.46 6.66 8.09
CA TYR A 150 5.57 7.56 7.34
C TYR A 150 6.31 8.73 6.67
N ASN A 151 7.41 9.24 7.24
CA ASN A 151 8.19 10.36 6.71
C ASN A 151 9.23 9.95 5.64
N GLN A 152 9.39 8.65 5.41
CA GLN A 152 10.22 8.07 4.34
C GLN A 152 9.39 7.66 3.12
N LEU A 153 8.07 7.83 3.19
CA LEU A 153 7.12 7.55 2.11
C LEU A 153 6.78 8.83 1.35
N GLU A 154 6.48 8.69 0.07
CA GLU A 154 5.89 9.75 -0.73
C GLU A 154 4.36 9.72 -0.65
N TYR A 155 3.73 10.90 -0.75
CA TYR A 155 2.27 11.02 -0.73
C TYR A 155 1.83 11.96 -1.85
N ASP A 156 0.89 11.51 -2.67
CA ASP A 156 0.15 12.38 -3.56
C ASP A 156 -0.91 13.17 -2.78
N THR A 157 -0.55 14.39 -2.38
CA THR A 157 -1.43 15.34 -1.65
C THR A 157 -2.23 16.25 -2.59
N SER A 158 -2.12 16.05 -3.91
CA SER A 158 -2.97 16.77 -4.87
C SER A 158 -4.41 16.26 -4.84
N ASP A 159 -4.61 15.01 -4.47
CA ASP A 159 -5.92 14.43 -4.16
C ASP A 159 -6.37 14.91 -2.78
N THR A 160 -7.41 15.74 -2.74
CA THR A 160 -7.96 16.31 -1.49
C THR A 160 -8.45 15.26 -0.48
N ARG A 161 -8.66 14.02 -0.92
CA ARG A 161 -9.02 12.90 -0.06
C ARG A 161 -7.80 12.34 0.68
N ASN A 162 -6.58 12.53 0.13
CA ASN A 162 -5.33 12.09 0.73
C ASN A 162 -4.76 13.19 1.61
N GLY A 163 -4.84 13.02 2.92
CA GLY A 163 -4.04 13.84 3.82
C GLY A 163 -2.62 13.28 3.95
N TYR A 164 -1.69 14.11 4.40
CA TYR A 164 -0.37 13.65 4.83
C TYR A 164 -0.50 12.54 5.89
N ARG A 165 0.13 11.37 5.65
CA ARG A 165 -0.04 10.11 6.42
C ARG A 165 -1.38 9.39 6.23
N GLY A 166 -2.06 9.63 5.10
CA GLY A 166 -3.12 8.79 4.57
C GLY A 166 -2.54 7.58 3.82
N TRP A 167 -2.82 7.47 2.52
CA TRP A 167 -2.22 6.43 1.68
C TRP A 167 -0.96 6.93 0.97
N PRO A 168 0.11 6.13 0.94
CA PRO A 168 1.34 6.51 0.27
C PRO A 168 1.20 6.30 -1.24
N THR A 169 2.14 6.89 -1.96
CA THR A 169 2.42 6.55 -3.34
C THR A 169 3.68 5.69 -3.39
N LEU A 170 3.57 4.50 -3.94
CA LEU A 170 4.65 3.52 -4.11
C LEU A 170 5.10 3.48 -5.56
N TYR A 171 6.34 3.07 -5.78
CA TYR A 171 6.96 2.93 -7.08
C TYR A 171 7.09 1.47 -7.42
N VAL A 172 6.57 1.07 -8.56
CA VAL A 172 6.55 -0.30 -9.03
C VAL A 172 7.60 -0.45 -10.12
N ALA A 173 8.57 -1.34 -9.89
CA ALA A 173 9.61 -1.62 -10.85
C ALA A 173 9.03 -2.25 -12.13
N GLU A 174 9.45 -1.71 -13.27
CA GLU A 174 9.10 -2.17 -14.61
C GLU A 174 9.31 -3.67 -14.74
N ASP A 175 8.24 -4.38 -15.15
CA ASP A 175 8.26 -5.80 -15.51
C ASP A 175 8.91 -6.67 -14.42
N LYS A 176 8.70 -6.30 -13.15
CA LYS A 176 9.13 -7.05 -11.95
C LYS A 176 8.16 -6.88 -10.78
N HIS A 177 7.43 -5.77 -10.79
CA HIS A 177 6.40 -5.42 -9.82
C HIS A 177 6.86 -5.27 -8.36
N ALA A 178 8.16 -5.31 -8.10
CA ALA A 178 8.75 -4.95 -6.83
C ALA A 178 8.35 -3.51 -6.43
N THR A 179 7.87 -3.34 -5.21
CA THR A 179 7.32 -2.06 -4.73
C THR A 179 8.28 -1.31 -3.81
N TYR A 180 8.44 -0.01 -4.06
CA TYR A 180 9.42 0.85 -3.41
C TYR A 180 8.81 2.13 -2.85
N ASN A 181 9.42 2.69 -1.80
CA ASN A 181 8.92 3.87 -1.11
C ASN A 181 9.14 5.19 -1.89
N ASN A 182 10.13 5.24 -2.75
CA ASN A 182 10.45 6.40 -3.59
C ASN A 182 11.18 5.97 -4.87
N LEU A 183 11.23 6.89 -5.85
CA LEU A 183 11.86 6.66 -7.15
C LEU A 183 13.34 6.29 -7.05
N SER A 184 14.11 7.01 -6.24
CA SER A 184 15.55 6.78 -6.11
C SER A 184 15.89 5.42 -5.50
N THR A 185 15.04 4.91 -4.61
CA THR A 185 15.21 3.58 -4.03
C THR A 185 14.85 2.50 -5.05
N CYS A 186 13.80 2.72 -5.85
CA CYS A 186 13.47 1.82 -6.95
C CYS A 186 14.61 1.74 -7.98
N ASP A 187 15.09 2.87 -8.51
CA ASP A 187 16.17 2.89 -9.52
C ASP A 187 17.48 2.25 -9.03
N ALA A 188 17.63 2.13 -7.70
CA ALA A 188 18.77 1.47 -7.07
C ALA A 188 18.55 -0.04 -6.80
N GLY A 189 17.32 -0.53 -6.95
CA GLY A 189 16.88 -1.88 -6.67
C GLY A 189 17.53 -2.94 -7.57
N CYS A 190 17.67 -4.15 -7.03
CA CYS A 190 18.27 -5.33 -7.69
C CYS A 190 19.51 -4.99 -8.55
N LEU A 191 20.52 -4.34 -7.96
CA LEU A 191 21.76 -3.94 -8.64
C LEU A 191 21.55 -2.95 -9.80
N LEU A 192 20.70 -1.93 -9.60
CA LEU A 192 20.35 -0.91 -10.60
C LEU A 192 19.57 -1.45 -11.81
N GLN A 193 18.84 -2.55 -11.61
CA GLN A 193 18.06 -3.19 -12.68
C GLN A 193 16.56 -2.93 -12.54
N ASP A 194 16.12 -2.36 -11.43
CA ASP A 194 14.73 -2.01 -11.21
C ASP A 194 14.50 -0.62 -11.76
N TYR A 195 13.83 -0.53 -12.91
CA TYR A 195 13.55 0.74 -13.55
C TYR A 195 12.19 1.26 -13.08
N CYS A 196 12.15 2.50 -12.63
CA CYS A 196 10.91 3.16 -12.26
C CYS A 196 10.79 4.53 -12.92
N SER A 197 9.55 4.98 -13.09
CA SER A 197 9.26 6.36 -13.42
C SER A 197 7.88 6.78 -12.90
N ARG A 198 7.54 8.06 -13.09
CA ARG A 198 6.25 8.65 -12.72
C ARG A 198 5.34 8.78 -13.93
N THR A 199 5.10 7.67 -14.63
CA THR A 199 4.38 7.70 -15.91
C THR A 199 2.89 7.43 -15.73
N THR A 200 2.55 6.28 -15.12
CA THR A 200 1.16 5.87 -14.90
C THR A 200 0.89 5.72 -13.41
N VAL A 201 -0.06 6.48 -12.87
CA VAL A 201 -0.50 6.33 -11.48
C VAL A 201 -1.87 5.69 -11.39
N GLN A 202 -2.00 4.66 -10.57
CA GLN A 202 -3.27 3.96 -10.33
C GLN A 202 -3.41 3.60 -8.85
N PHE A 203 -4.64 3.50 -8.34
CA PHE A 203 -4.86 2.80 -7.07
C PHE A 203 -4.55 1.32 -7.24
N LEU A 204 -4.11 0.65 -6.16
CA LEU A 204 -3.86 -0.79 -6.19
C LEU A 204 -5.07 -1.57 -6.75
N ASP A 205 -6.29 -1.32 -6.28
CA ASP A 205 -7.52 -1.85 -6.87
C ASP A 205 -8.22 -0.80 -7.72
N THR A 206 -8.06 -0.91 -9.04
CA THR A 206 -8.70 -0.01 -10.01
C THR A 206 -10.19 -0.30 -10.21
N THR A 207 -10.67 -1.46 -9.72
CA THR A 207 -12.04 -1.93 -9.95
C THR A 207 -12.96 -1.79 -8.75
N ASP A 208 -12.43 -1.36 -7.60
CA ASP A 208 -13.14 -1.23 -6.31
C ASP A 208 -13.90 -2.50 -5.93
N ARG A 209 -13.18 -3.62 -5.93
CA ARG A 209 -13.69 -4.95 -5.60
C ARG A 209 -13.08 -5.52 -4.32
N LEU A 210 -12.23 -4.75 -3.62
CA LEU A 210 -11.60 -5.14 -2.36
C LEU A 210 -12.58 -5.75 -1.38
N VAL A 211 -13.81 -5.23 -1.21
CA VAL A 211 -14.81 -5.76 -0.27
C VAL A 211 -15.01 -7.29 -0.34
N SER A 212 -14.83 -7.89 -1.52
CA SER A 212 -14.97 -9.33 -1.77
C SER A 212 -13.66 -10.12 -1.74
N ARG A 213 -12.58 -9.52 -1.22
CA ARG A 213 -11.19 -10.01 -1.33
C ARG A 213 -10.44 -10.00 0.01
N ASN A 214 -11.16 -10.03 1.13
CA ASN A 214 -10.54 -10.29 2.43
C ASN A 214 -10.11 -11.76 2.46
N VAL A 215 -8.83 -12.02 2.71
CA VAL A 215 -8.28 -13.38 2.83
C VAL A 215 -8.48 -13.95 4.23
N GLY A 216 -8.82 -13.10 5.20
CA GLY A 216 -9.01 -13.43 6.60
C GLY A 216 -7.69 -13.54 7.35
N SER A 217 -7.66 -14.43 8.34
CA SER A 217 -6.51 -14.67 9.22
C SER A 217 -5.96 -16.08 9.03
N ARG A 218 -4.79 -16.36 9.62
CA ARG A 218 -4.28 -17.76 9.69
C ARG A 218 -5.23 -18.72 10.39
N THR A 219 -5.96 -18.22 11.37
CA THR A 219 -6.85 -19.06 12.17
C THR A 219 -8.11 -19.38 11.39
N VAL A 220 -8.60 -18.41 10.61
CA VAL A 220 -9.81 -18.56 9.79
C VAL A 220 -9.58 -17.88 8.43
N GLN A 221 -9.25 -18.69 7.44
CA GLN A 221 -9.07 -18.22 6.07
C GLN A 221 -10.46 -18.01 5.43
N LEU A 222 -10.72 -16.81 4.92
CA LEU A 222 -11.94 -16.50 4.16
C LEU A 222 -11.73 -16.80 2.67
N ILE A 223 -10.57 -16.40 2.14
CA ILE A 223 -10.13 -16.71 0.77
C ILE A 223 -8.72 -17.29 0.83
N ASN A 224 -8.63 -18.60 0.62
CA ASN A 224 -7.34 -19.28 0.59
C ASN A 224 -6.81 -19.50 -0.84
N SER A 225 -7.68 -19.52 -1.84
CA SER A 225 -7.27 -19.81 -3.22
C SER A 225 -8.17 -19.19 -4.27
N VAL A 226 -7.59 -18.96 -5.43
CA VAL A 226 -8.24 -18.28 -6.56
C VAL A 226 -8.07 -19.15 -7.79
N VAL A 227 -9.16 -19.38 -8.51
CA VAL A 227 -9.12 -20.13 -9.77
C VAL A 227 -9.32 -19.17 -10.94
N LEU A 228 -8.32 -19.09 -11.81
CA LEU A 228 -8.36 -18.33 -13.05
C LEU A 228 -7.80 -19.22 -14.16
N ASN A 229 -8.48 -19.25 -15.31
CA ASN A 229 -8.13 -20.08 -16.47
C ASN A 229 -7.85 -21.56 -16.17
N GLY A 230 -8.51 -22.12 -15.13
CA GLY A 230 -8.34 -23.51 -14.72
C GLY A 230 -7.08 -23.79 -13.90
N LYS A 231 -6.30 -22.76 -13.55
CA LYS A 231 -5.17 -22.84 -12.62
C LYS A 231 -5.59 -22.30 -11.25
N THR A 232 -4.81 -22.61 -10.22
CA THR A 232 -5.10 -22.22 -8.84
C THR A 232 -3.90 -21.53 -8.23
N GLU A 233 -4.08 -20.27 -7.86
CA GLU A 233 -3.17 -19.53 -6.99
C GLU A 233 -3.59 -19.72 -5.54
N ARG A 234 -2.62 -19.98 -4.65
CA ARG A 234 -2.85 -20.11 -3.22
C ARG A 234 -2.34 -18.86 -2.52
N ILE A 235 -3.23 -18.25 -1.75
CA ILE A 235 -2.99 -16.93 -1.16
C ILE A 235 -2.39 -17.04 0.23
N LEU A 236 -2.89 -17.95 1.07
CA LEU A 236 -2.43 -18.11 2.45
C LEU A 236 -1.63 -19.40 2.69
N ASP A 237 -1.63 -20.34 1.74
CA ASP A 237 -0.83 -21.58 1.83
C ASP A 237 0.54 -21.43 1.15
N ASP A 238 1.55 -22.17 1.63
CA ASP A 238 2.86 -22.32 0.97
C ASP A 238 2.79 -23.41 -0.12
N ALA A 239 1.99 -23.16 -1.16
CA ALA A 239 1.95 -23.99 -2.35
C ALA A 239 2.68 -23.29 -3.50
N PRO A 240 3.55 -24.00 -4.24
CA PRO A 240 4.17 -23.45 -5.44
C PRO A 240 3.10 -23.05 -6.46
N PHE A 241 3.14 -21.80 -6.93
CA PHE A 241 2.29 -21.30 -8.00
C PHE A 241 3.08 -21.26 -9.30
N LYS A 242 2.57 -21.90 -10.36
CA LYS A 242 3.27 -22.04 -11.64
C LYS A 242 2.79 -21.07 -12.72
N GLY A 243 2.11 -20.02 -12.28
CA GLY A 243 1.46 -19.10 -13.17
C GLY A 243 0.10 -19.51 -13.69
N TRP A 244 -0.55 -18.54 -14.30
CA TRP A 244 -1.85 -18.69 -14.95
C TRP A 244 -1.72 -19.37 -16.32
N ASP A 245 -0.56 -19.24 -16.99
CA ASP A 245 -0.27 -19.79 -18.31
C ASP A 245 0.65 -21.04 -18.29
N ASP A 246 0.90 -21.64 -17.12
CA ASP A 246 1.65 -22.90 -16.96
C ASP A 246 3.09 -22.83 -17.48
N GLN A 247 3.86 -21.89 -16.95
CA GLN A 247 5.24 -21.62 -17.36
C GLN A 247 6.23 -22.65 -16.75
N TRP A 248 5.97 -23.95 -16.94
CA TRP A 248 6.70 -25.07 -16.30
C TRP A 248 8.23 -25.06 -16.47
N TYR A 249 8.72 -24.35 -17.50
CA TYR A 249 10.14 -24.23 -17.84
C TYR A 249 10.83 -23.03 -17.17
N ARG A 250 10.07 -22.15 -16.51
CA ARG A 250 10.59 -21.05 -15.70
C ARG A 250 10.58 -21.47 -14.22
N PRO A 251 11.60 -21.09 -13.43
CA PRO A 251 11.57 -21.32 -12.00
C PRO A 251 10.33 -20.62 -11.42
N ASN A 252 9.46 -21.39 -10.78
CA ASN A 252 8.19 -20.90 -10.25
C ASN A 252 8.43 -19.99 -9.03
N SER A 253 7.55 -19.00 -8.83
CA SER A 253 7.55 -18.24 -7.59
C SER A 253 7.07 -19.12 -6.43
N GLU A 254 7.61 -18.83 -5.24
CA GLU A 254 7.17 -19.50 -4.01
C GLU A 254 5.84 -18.86 -3.56
N GLY A 255 4.94 -19.66 -3.00
CA GLY A 255 3.62 -19.16 -2.61
C GLY A 255 3.69 -18.07 -1.53
N TYR A 256 2.75 -17.12 -1.57
CA TYR A 256 2.65 -16.01 -0.62
C TYR A 256 2.78 -16.47 0.84
N GLY A 257 2.12 -17.56 1.22
CA GLY A 257 2.12 -18.08 2.60
C GLY A 257 3.50 -18.23 3.25
N ARG A 258 4.55 -18.57 2.48
CA ARG A 258 5.93 -18.67 2.97
C ARG A 258 6.52 -17.34 3.45
N HIS A 259 6.07 -16.24 2.87
CA HIS A 259 6.51 -14.89 3.23
C HIS A 259 5.66 -14.32 4.37
N LEU A 260 4.38 -14.69 4.42
CA LEU A 260 3.41 -14.17 5.39
C LEU A 260 3.59 -14.70 6.81
N ILE A 261 4.13 -15.92 6.93
CA ILE A 261 4.35 -16.55 8.23
C ILE A 261 5.18 -15.66 9.18
N ASP A 262 6.16 -14.95 8.62
CA ASP A 262 7.09 -14.06 9.33
C ASP A 262 6.40 -12.83 9.93
N PHE A 263 5.20 -12.48 9.44
CA PHE A 263 4.44 -11.32 9.87
C PHE A 263 3.23 -11.69 10.71
N GLY A 264 2.94 -12.99 10.91
CA GLY A 264 1.76 -13.42 11.65
C GLY A 264 0.46 -13.31 10.87
N PHE A 265 0.53 -13.29 9.53
CA PHE A 265 -0.59 -13.58 8.63
C PHE A 265 -0.50 -15.01 8.13
#